data_AF-A0AAE0EFJ9-F1
#
_entry.id   AF-A0AAE0EFJ9-F1
#
_cell.length_a   1.000
_cell.length_b   1.000
_cell.length_c   1.000
_cell.angle_alpha   90.00
_cell.angle_beta   90.00
_cell.angle_gamma   90.00
#
_symmetry.space_group_name_H-M   'P 1'
#
loop_
_entity.id
_entity.type
_entity.pdbx_description
1 polymer ?
#
loop_
_entity_poly.entity_id
_entity_poly.type
_entity_poly.pdbx_seq_one_letter_code
_entity_poly.pdbx_strand_id
1 'polypeptide(L)' 'DVILDYSIQGGFRLKRIKNERRRITSRCLVKGCPWRVHGFPTYDRKTYMLKTLKDEHNCLSATTNK' A
#
# COMPACT_ATOMS: atom_id res chain seq x y z
N ASP A 1 3.45 9.14 6.16
CA ASP A 1 2.98 7.74 6.23
C ASP A 1 3.49 7.05 4.98
N VAL A 2 4.37 6.06 5.13
CA VAL A 2 5.12 5.45 4.00
C VAL A 2 4.18 4.89 2.93
N ILE A 3 3.03 4.35 3.33
CA ILE A 3 2.10 3.76 2.38
C ILE A 3 1.38 4.84 1.58
N LEU A 4 0.95 5.93 2.22
CA LEU A 4 0.39 7.07 1.50
C LEU A 4 1.41 7.68 0.53
N ASP A 5 2.65 7.84 0.97
CA ASP A 5 3.74 8.36 0.13
C ASP A 5 3.98 7.47 -1.10
N TYR A 6 4.02 6.15 -0.90
CA TYR A 6 4.08 5.16 -1.99
C TYR A 6 2.92 5.28 -2.98
N SER A 7 1.71 5.55 -2.49
CA SER A 7 0.53 5.78 -3.34
C SER A 7 0.65 7.05 -4.18
N ILE A 8 1.21 8.11 -3.59
CA ILE A 8 1.46 9.37 -4.29
C ILE A 8 2.51 9.15 -5.38
N GLN A 9 3.62 8.47 -5.06
CA GLN A 9 4.66 8.12 -6.04
C GLN A 9 4.13 7.25 -7.19
N GLY A 10 3.26 6.28 -6.87
CA GLY A 10 2.65 5.43 -7.89
C GLY A 10 1.46 6.07 -8.62
N GLY A 11 1.02 7.28 -8.23
CA GLY A 11 -0.12 7.94 -8.87
C GLY A 11 -1.48 7.25 -8.62
N PHE A 12 -1.60 6.38 -7.61
CA PHE A 12 -2.84 5.67 -7.31
C PHE A 12 -3.39 6.04 -5.94
N ARG A 13 -4.72 5.96 -5.81
CA ARG A 13 -5.41 6.19 -4.54
C ARG A 13 -5.56 4.89 -3.77
N LEU A 14 -5.13 4.89 -2.51
CA LEU A 14 -5.36 3.79 -1.58
C LEU A 14 -6.21 4.22 -0.39
N LYS A 15 -6.89 3.25 0.20
CA LYS A 15 -7.67 3.39 1.42
C LYS A 15 -7.01 2.55 2.51
N ARG A 16 -6.69 3.18 3.64
CA ARG A 16 -6.28 2.46 4.85
C ARG A 16 -7.52 1.84 5.47
N ILE A 17 -7.53 0.52 5.60
CA ILE A 17 -8.65 -0.23 6.17
C ILE A 17 -8.52 -0.31 7.69
N LYS A 18 -7.30 -0.57 8.17
CA LYS A 18 -7.03 -0.66 9.61
C LYS A 18 -5.60 -0.23 9.89
N ASN A 19 -5.46 0.72 10.80
CA ASN A 19 -4.18 1.18 11.33
C ASN A 19 -4.20 0.98 12.84
N GLU A 20 -3.91 -0.25 13.25
CA GLU A 20 -3.61 -0.53 14.66
C GLU A 20 -2.16 -0.07 14.89
N ARG A 21 -1.78 0.36 16.10
CA ARG A 21 -0.43 0.87 16.43
C ARG A 21 0.73 -0.04 15.97
N ARG A 22 0.42 -1.32 15.67
CA ARG A 22 1.36 -2.34 15.20
C ARG A 22 0.92 -3.08 13.93
N ARG A 23 -0.15 -2.69 13.25
CA ARG A 23 -0.61 -3.36 12.01
C ARG A 23 -1.20 -2.35 11.04
N ILE A 24 -0.67 -2.35 9.83
CA ILE A 24 -1.16 -1.53 8.73
C ILE A 24 -1.73 -2.43 7.65
N THR A 25 -3.00 -2.21 7.31
CA THR A 25 -3.65 -2.86 6.17
C THR A 25 -4.23 -1.78 5.26
N SER A 26 -3.75 -1.74 4.03
CA SER A 26 -4.22 -0.81 3.02
C SER A 26 -4.61 -1.57 1.75
N ARG A 27 -5.62 -1.05 1.06
CA ARG A 27 -6.10 -1.59 -0.21
C ARG A 27 -6.25 -0.45 -1.19
N CYS A 28 -6.15 -0.75 -2.49
CA CYS A 28 -6.44 0.23 -3.52
C CYS A 28 -7.92 0.66 -3.41
N LEU A 29 -8.17 1.94 -3.68
CA LEU A 29 -9.52 2.51 -3.63
C LEU A 29 -10.37 2.08 -4.84
N VAL A 30 -9.73 1.66 -5.93
CA VAL A 30 -10.39 1.19 -7.14
C VAL A 30 -11.05 -0.17 -6.88
N LYS A 31 -12.37 -0.23 -7.11
CA LYS A 31 -13.14 -1.48 -7.02
C LYS A 31 -12.62 -2.47 -8.06
N GLY A 32 -12.34 -3.70 -7.61
CA GLY A 32 -11.79 -4.76 -8.48
C GLY A 32 -10.27 -4.78 -8.57
N CYS A 33 -9.54 -3.83 -7.97
CA CYS A 33 -8.09 -3.89 -7.94
C CYS A 33 -7.58 -4.97 -6.96
N PRO A 34 -6.69 -5.88 -7.39
CA PRO A 34 -6.13 -6.92 -6.52
C PRO A 34 -5.08 -6.37 -5.54
N TRP A 35 -4.56 -5.16 -5.77
CA TRP A 35 -3.58 -4.54 -4.91
C TRP A 35 -4.04 -4.45 -3.45
N ARG A 36 -3.18 -4.97 -2.59
CA ARG A 36 -3.39 -5.01 -1.15
C ARG A 36 -2.04 -5.13 -0.47
N VAL A 37 -1.87 -4.34 0.57
CA VAL A 37 -0.69 -4.38 1.42
C VAL A 37 -1.11 -4.64 2.87
N HIS A 38 -0.40 -5.57 3.48
CA HIS A 38 -0.54 -5.91 4.88
C HIS A 38 0.85 -6.01 5.49
N GLY A 39 1.08 -5.21 6.51
CA GLY A 39 2.35 -5.17 7.22
C GLY A 39 2.18 -4.71 8.66
N PHE A 40 3.31 -4.61 9.32
CA PHE A 40 3.42 -4.13 10.68
C PHE A 40 4.69 -3.29 10.81
N PRO A 41 4.66 -2.15 11.53
CA PRO A 41 5.87 -1.47 11.92
C PRO A 41 6.73 -2.40 12.78
N THR A 42 8.03 -2.42 12.52
CA THR A 42 9.03 -3.08 13.34
C THR A 42 9.20 -2.35 14.67
N TYR A 43 9.97 -2.95 15.59
CA TYR A 43 10.19 -2.41 16.92
C TYR A 43 10.75 -0.98 16.92
N ASP A 44 11.58 -0.65 15.93
CA ASP A 44 12.17 0.69 15.74
C ASP A 44 11.13 1.76 15.34
N ARG A 45 9.90 1.36 14.98
CA ARG A 45 8.80 2.20 14.47
C ARG A 45 9.13 3.02 13.21
N LYS A 46 10.37 3.01 12.72
CA LYS A 46 10.79 3.64 11.46
C LYS A 46 10.63 2.72 10.26
N THR A 47 10.90 1.43 10.45
CA THR A 47 10.83 0.40 9.39
C THR A 47 9.51 -0.35 9.44
N TYR A 48 8.88 -0.57 8.29
CA TYR A 48 7.66 -1.35 8.15
C TYR A 48 7.99 -2.69 7.51
N MET A 49 7.59 -3.79 8.16
CA MET A 49 7.73 -5.12 7.61
C MET A 49 6.43 -5.49 6.90
N LEU A 50 6.52 -5.71 5.58
CA LEU A 50 5.40 -6.16 4.77
C LEU A 50 5.31 -7.68 4.88
N LYS A 51 4.20 -8.18 5.43
CA LYS A 51 3.91 -9.62 5.48
C LYS A 51 3.30 -10.10 4.17
N THR A 52 2.50 -9.24 3.54
CA THR A 52 1.86 -9.53 2.26
C THR A 52 1.78 -8.23 1.48
N LEU A 53 2.44 -8.18 0.34
CA LEU A 53 2.32 -7.11 -0.63
C LEU A 53 1.87 -7.77 -1.94
N LYS A 54 0.69 -7.38 -2.43
CA LYS A 54 0.29 -7.65 -3.81
C LYS A 54 0.51 -6.35 -4.56
N ASP A 55 1.61 -6.26 -5.30
CA ASP A 55 1.98 -5.10 -6.12
C ASP A 55 1.21 -5.05 -7.46
N GLU A 56 0.42 -6.08 -7.78
CA GLU A 56 -0.48 -6.05 -8.94
C GLU A 56 -1.59 -5.00 -8.79
N HIS A 57 -1.56 -4.03 -9.68
CA HIS A 57 -2.62 -3.05 -9.86
C HIS A 57 -3.29 -3.24 -11.21
N ASN A 58 -4.59 -3.49 -11.20
CA ASN A 58 -5.40 -3.40 -12.41
C ASN A 58 -5.90 -1.97 -12.69
N CYS A 59 -5.61 -1.04 -11.78
CA CYS A 59 -5.98 0.37 -11.92
C CYS A 59 -4.85 1.25 -12.48
N LEU A 60 -3.61 0.75 -12.43
CA LEU A 60 -2.44 1.41 -13.00
C LEU A 60 -2.32 0.97 -14.47
N SER A 61 -3.33 1.33 -15.28
CA SER A 61 -3.12 1.33 -16.73
C SER A 61 -2.20 2.52 -17.02
N ALA A 62 -0.97 2.22 -17.44
CA ALA A 62 0.07 3.15 -17.87
C ALA A 62 0.79 3.95 -16.76
N THR A 63 1.83 3.34 -16.19
CA THR A 63 3.10 4.07 -16.08
C THR A 63 4.26 3.10 -16.32
N THR A 64 4.38 2.64 -17.57
CA THR A 64 5.69 2.32 -18.13
C THR A 64 6.47 3.62 -18.09
N ASN A 65 7.34 3.79 -17.09
CA ASN A 65 8.33 4.84 -17.15
C ASN A 65 9.31 4.45 -18.27
N LYS A 66 9.28 5.17 -19.39
CA LYS A 66 10.22 5.07 -20.51
C LYS A 66 11.28 6.15 -20.32
#